data_AF-A0A952KTP8-F1
#
_entry.id   AF-A0A952KTP8-F1
#
_cell.length_a   1.000
_cell.length_b   1.000
_cell.length_c   1.000
_cell.angle_alpha   90.00
_cell.angle_beta   90.00
_cell.angle_gamma   90.00
#
_symmetry.space_group_name_H-M   'P 1'
#
loop_
_entity.id
_entity.type
_entity.pdbx_description
1 polymer ?
#
loop_
_entity_poly.entity_id
_entity_poly.type
_entity_poly.pdbx_seq_one_letter_code
_entity_poly.pdbx_strand_id
1 'polypeptide(L)'
;MFEAEVTDIREASRQQGRSVWQISLSQTEFTPGATGVLEATARSGAKLEVPVLEVVRDEAGVTWHVTMKPLLEGTMVVGRVG
;
A
#
# COMPACT_ATOMS: atom_id res chain seq x y z
N MET A 1 -3.57 8.40 -11.55
CA MET A 1 -4.37 7.37 -10.84
C MET A 1 -4.20 6.09 -11.60
N PHE A 2 -4.01 4.99 -10.90
CA PHE A 2 -3.65 3.72 -11.53
C PHE A 2 -4.33 2.55 -10.82
N GLU A 3 -4.50 1.45 -11.52
CA GLU A 3 -4.94 0.18 -10.94
C GLU A 3 -3.73 -0.71 -10.68
N ALA A 4 -3.72 -1.44 -9.58
CA ALA A 4 -2.67 -2.40 -9.28
C ALA A 4 -3.19 -3.54 -8.42
N GLU A 5 -2.40 -4.60 -8.34
CA GLU A 5 -2.61 -5.73 -7.44
C GLU A 5 -1.55 -5.68 -6.34
N VAL A 6 -1.93 -6.00 -5.11
CA VAL A 6 -0.96 -6.23 -4.03
C VAL A 6 -0.18 -7.50 -4.31
N THR A 7 1.14 -7.37 -4.42
CA THR A 7 2.05 -8.49 -4.73
C THR A 7 2.79 -9.03 -3.52
N ASP A 8 2.95 -8.23 -2.47
CA ASP A 8 3.59 -8.64 -1.22
C ASP A 8 3.11 -7.73 -0.07
N ILE A 9 3.08 -8.27 1.15
CA ILE A 9 2.81 -7.54 2.38
C ILE A 9 3.69 -8.02 3.54
N ARG A 10 4.26 -7.06 4.28
CA ARG A 10 4.96 -7.35 5.53
C ARG A 10 4.67 -6.34 6.63
N GLU A 11 4.74 -6.79 7.88
CA GLU A 11 4.77 -5.88 9.04
C GLU A 11 6.14 -5.21 9.09
N ALA A 12 6.17 -3.88 8.97
CA ALA A 12 7.40 -3.09 8.98
C ALA A 12 7.83 -2.75 10.40
N SER A 13 6.88 -2.39 11.26
CA SER A 13 7.12 -2.09 12.67
C SER A 13 5.80 -2.06 13.45
N ARG A 14 5.90 -1.85 14.77
CA ARG A 14 4.76 -1.46 15.60
C ARG A 14 5.03 -0.09 16.20
N GLN A 15 4.09 0.83 16.00
CA GLN A 15 4.16 2.18 16.56
C GLN A 15 2.94 2.42 17.44
N GLN A 16 3.18 2.75 18.72
CA GLN A 16 2.12 3.01 19.70
C GLN A 16 1.05 1.90 19.77
N GLY A 17 1.49 0.64 19.70
CA GLY A 17 0.60 -0.53 19.72
C GLY A 17 -0.16 -0.79 18.42
N ARG A 18 0.10 -0.04 17.34
CA ARG A 18 -0.48 -0.26 16.01
C ARG A 18 0.57 -0.80 15.05
N SER A 19 0.21 -1.82 14.28
CA SER A 19 1.08 -2.34 13.21
C SER A 19 1.17 -1.35 12.07
N VAL A 20 2.40 -1.14 11.61
CA VAL A 20 2.74 -0.42 10.39
C VAL A 20 3.08 -1.46 9.34
N TRP A 21 2.47 -1.36 8.17
CA TRP A 21 2.58 -2.32 7.09
C TRP A 21 3.35 -1.71 5.92
N GLN A 22 4.07 -2.56 5.22
CA GLN A 22 4.66 -2.26 3.91
C GLN A 22 4.00 -3.15 2.87
N ILE A 23 3.49 -2.52 1.82
CA ILE A 23 2.73 -3.18 0.75
C ILE A 23 3.44 -2.94 -0.59
N SER A 24 3.74 -4.02 -1.31
CA SER A 24 4.26 -3.97 -2.67
C SER A 24 3.10 -4.10 -3.67
N LEU A 25 3.21 -3.40 -4.80
CA LEU A 25 2.20 -3.41 -5.86
C LEU A 25 2.81 -3.91 -7.17
N SER A 26 1.99 -4.53 -8.02
CA SER A 26 2.41 -4.98 -9.36
C SER A 26 2.88 -3.84 -10.27
N GLN A 27 2.33 -2.64 -10.06
CA GLN A 27 2.76 -1.39 -10.67
C GLN A 27 2.39 -0.21 -9.76
N THR A 28 3.08 0.92 -9.89
CA THR A 28 2.77 2.11 -9.10
C THR A 28 3.24 3.40 -9.79
N GLU A 29 2.44 4.45 -9.65
CA GLU A 29 2.84 5.84 -9.98
C GLU A 29 3.48 6.57 -8.79
N PHE A 30 3.45 5.99 -7.58
CA PHE A 30 4.09 6.60 -6.43
C PHE A 30 5.61 6.52 -6.55
N THR A 31 6.28 7.64 -6.31
CA THR A 31 7.73 7.72 -6.19
C THR A 31 8.15 7.70 -4.71
N PRO A 32 9.40 7.36 -4.38
CA PRO A 32 9.88 7.46 -3.00
C PRO A 32 9.58 8.83 -2.37
N GLY A 33 9.09 8.83 -1.13
CA GLY A 33 8.64 10.01 -0.39
C GLY A 33 7.22 10.51 -0.74
N ALA A 34 6.55 9.94 -1.74
CA ALA A 34 5.18 10.32 -2.08
C ALA A 34 4.17 9.85 -1.02
N THR A 35 3.04 10.54 -0.97
CA THR A 35 1.88 10.20 -0.14
C THR A 35 0.63 10.08 -1.01
N GLY A 36 -0.46 9.54 -0.46
CA GLY A 36 -1.71 9.41 -1.20
C GLY A 36 -2.63 8.35 -0.61
N VAL A 37 -3.43 7.71 -1.45
CA VAL A 37 -4.43 6.72 -1.01
C VAL A 37 -4.46 5.52 -1.95
N LEU A 38 -4.62 4.33 -1.37
CA LEU A 38 -5.03 3.11 -2.05
C LEU A 38 -6.50 2.83 -1.70
N GLU A 39 -7.35 2.73 -2.70
CA GLU A 39 -8.75 2.31 -2.57
C GLU A 39 -8.85 0.82 -2.94
N ALA A 40 -9.09 -0.05 -1.95
CA ALA A 40 -9.31 -1.47 -2.16
C ALA A 40 -10.81 -1.78 -2.17
N THR A 41 -11.22 -2.71 -3.04
CA THR A 41 -12.60 -3.23 -3.02
C THR A 41 -12.57 -4.64 -2.44
N ALA A 42 -13.22 -4.84 -1.28
CA ALA A 42 -13.37 -6.16 -0.68
C ALA A 42 -14.29 -7.03 -1.56
N ARG A 43 -14.21 -8.37 -1.41
CA ARG A 43 -15.12 -9.30 -2.11
C ARG A 43 -16.60 -9.04 -1.85
N SER A 44 -16.94 -8.40 -0.73
CA SER A 44 -18.30 -7.98 -0.38
C SER A 44 -18.78 -6.73 -1.12
N GLY A 45 -17.92 -6.07 -1.91
CA GLY A 45 -18.18 -4.78 -2.55
C GLY A 45 -17.91 -3.57 -1.65
N ALA A 46 -17.55 -3.78 -0.38
CA ALA A 46 -17.15 -2.69 0.51
C ALA A 46 -15.85 -2.05 0.02
N LYS A 47 -15.83 -0.72 -0.07
CA LYS A 47 -14.64 0.06 -0.39
C LYS A 47 -13.87 0.38 0.89
N LEU A 48 -12.58 0.13 0.86
CA LEU A 48 -11.66 0.47 1.94
C LEU A 48 -10.62 1.45 1.41
N GLU A 49 -10.62 2.66 1.94
CA GLU A 49 -9.52 3.61 1.72
C GLU A 49 -8.40 3.38 2.73
N VAL A 50 -7.19 3.25 2.21
CA VAL A 50 -5.96 3.05 2.96
C VAL A 50 -4.98 4.18 2.60
N PRO A 51 -4.72 5.12 3.52
CA PRO A 51 -3.70 6.14 3.31
C PRO A 51 -2.31 5.53 3.17
N VAL A 52 -1.57 6.00 2.16
CA VAL A 52 -0.14 5.79 2.00
C VAL A 52 0.57 6.92 2.71
N LEU A 53 1.27 6.57 3.80
CA LEU A 53 1.97 7.52 4.65
C LEU A 53 3.32 7.93 4.07
N GLU A 54 3.96 7.00 3.38
CA GLU A 54 5.27 7.16 2.75
C GLU A 54 5.45 6.04 1.71
N VAL A 55 6.25 6.30 0.68
CA VAL A 55 6.76 5.25 -0.21
C VAL A 55 8.27 5.17 -0.07
N VAL A 56 8.77 3.95 0.11
CA VAL A 56 10.20 3.67 0.22
C VAL A 56 10.61 2.64 -0.82
N ARG A 57 11.87 2.67 -1.23
CA ARG A 57 12.46 1.63 -2.07
C ARG A 57 13.56 0.93 -1.30
N ASP A 58 13.52 -0.39 -1.26
CA ASP A 58 14.56 -1.17 -0.58
C ASP A 58 15.77 -1.43 -1.49
N GLU A 59 16.79 -2.09 -0.93
CA GLU A 59 18.04 -2.42 -1.63
C GLU A 59 17.84 -3.34 -2.84
N ALA A 60 16.78 -4.15 -2.85
CA ALA A 60 16.41 -5.00 -3.98
C ALA A 60 15.65 -4.25 -5.08
N GLY A 61 15.37 -2.95 -4.88
CA GLY A 61 14.62 -2.11 -5.81
C GLY A 61 13.11 -2.25 -5.69
N VAL A 62 12.61 -3.00 -4.69
CA VAL A 62 11.17 -3.18 -4.47
C VAL A 62 10.61 -1.89 -3.88
N THR A 63 9.47 -1.44 -4.43
CA THR A 63 8.80 -0.24 -3.98
C THR A 63 7.70 -0.61 -2.98
N TRP A 64 7.83 -0.09 -1.76
CA TRP A 64 6.97 -0.39 -0.62
C TRP A 64 6.14 0.83 -0.22
N HIS A 65 4.84 0.65 -0.10
CA HIS A 65 3.88 1.65 0.34
C HIS A 65 3.61 1.43 1.83
N VAL A 66 3.91 2.43 2.65
CA VAL A 66 3.76 2.36 4.11
C VAL A 66 2.34 2.75 4.51
N THR A 67 1.65 1.89 5.25
CA THR A 67 0.25 2.08 5.65
C THR A 67 0.00 1.64 7.10
N MET A 68 -1.11 2.10 7.68
CA MET A 68 -1.58 1.64 9.01
C MET A 68 -2.56 0.46 8.95
N LYS A 69 -3.04 0.11 7.75
CA LYS A 69 -3.99 -0.98 7.52
C LYS A 69 -3.40 -1.96 6.51
N PRO A 70 -3.44 -3.27 6.79
CA PRO A 70 -2.94 -4.24 5.83
C PRO A 70 -3.85 -4.30 4.59
N LEU A 71 -3.25 -4.59 3.45
CA LEU A 71 -3.92 -5.07 2.25
C LEU A 71 -3.25 -6.38 1.86
N LEU A 72 -4.03 -7.46 1.77
CA LEU A 72 -3.49 -8.79 1.53
C LEU A 72 -3.07 -8.95 0.06
N GLU A 73 -2.09 -9.82 -0.19
CA GLU A 73 -1.73 -10.25 -1.54
C GLU A 73 -2.97 -10.66 -2.36
N GLY A 74 -2.97 -10.32 -3.64
CA GLY A 74 -4.10 -10.53 -4.54
C GLY A 74 -5.23 -9.48 -4.43
N THR A 75 -5.11 -8.50 -3.52
CA THR A 75 -6.08 -7.41 -3.43
C THR A 75 -5.90 -6.43 -4.58
N MET A 76 -6.96 -6.20 -5.37
CA MET A 76 -6.99 -5.14 -6.38
C MET A 76 -7.23 -3.78 -5.72
N VAL A 77 -6.43 -2.80 -6.14
CA VAL A 77 -6.48 -1.42 -5.62
C VAL A 77 -6.49 -0.39 -6.74
N VAL A 78 -7.10 0.76 -6.45
CA VAL A 78 -6.93 2.00 -7.23
C VAL A 78 -6.05 2.94 -6.42
N GLY A 79 -4.89 3.30 -6.96
CA GLY A 79 -3.96 4.25 -6.37
C GLY A 79 -4.20 5.68 -6.85
N ARG A 80 -4.19 6.62 -5.91
CA ARG A 80 -4.20 8.07 -6.17
C ARG A 80 -3.04 8.73 -5.42
N VAL A 81 -2.07 9.24 -6.17
CA VAL A 81 -0.93 10.02 -5.64
C VAL A 81 -1.43 11.41 -5.25
N GLY A 82 -0.98 11.91 -4.10
CA GLY A 82 -1.30 13.24 -3.56
C GLY A 82 -0.19 14.26 -3.74
#